data_AF-A0A061DYR0-F1
#
_entry.id   AF-A0A061DYR0-F1
#
_cell.length_a   1.000
_cell.length_b   1.000
_cell.length_c   1.000
_cell.angle_alpha   90.00
_cell.angle_beta   90.00
_cell.angle_gamma   90.00
#
_symmetry.space_group_name_H-M   'P 1'
#
loop_
_entity.id
_entity.type
_entity.pdbx_description
1 polymer ?
#
loop_
_entity_poly.entity_id
_entity_poly.type
_entity_poly.pdbx_seq_one_letter_code
_entity_poly.pdbx_strand_id
1 'polypeptide(L)'
;MARILERYLTRQDKDEGLKISSGAHLLPTVNTNLRVMNGNSEEVLVFEYQVSVRETPVIRGKKWKKFIGRYSTGVTVTLYTYQGSDADCQILVR
;
A
#
# COMPACT_ATOMS: atom_id res chain seq x y z
N MET A 1 15.37 6.32 -1.60
CA MET A 1 14.09 5.58 -1.46
C MET A 1 14.29 4.17 -1.97
N ALA A 2 13.93 3.16 -1.18
CA ALA A 2 14.02 1.75 -1.57
C ALA A 2 12.64 1.25 -1.99
N ARG A 3 12.57 0.41 -3.03
CA ARG A 3 11.31 -0.16 -3.50
C ARG A 3 10.89 -1.33 -2.61
N ILE A 4 9.67 -1.28 -2.08
CA ILE A 4 9.07 -2.32 -1.24
C ILE A 4 8.44 -3.39 -2.13
N LEU A 5 7.60 -2.96 -3.09
CA LEU A 5 6.96 -3.82 -4.07
C LEU A 5 6.58 -3.04 -5.33
N GLU A 6 6.44 -3.75 -6.44
CA GLU A 6 5.88 -3.25 -7.69
C GLU A 6 5.13 -4.38 -8.38
N ARG A 7 3.89 -4.12 -8.80
CA ARG A 7 3.12 -5.07 -9.61
C ARG A 7 1.95 -4.41 -10.34
N TYR A 8 1.37 -5.15 -11.27
CA TYR A 8 0.11 -4.78 -11.89
C TYR A 8 -1.06 -4.90 -10.91
N LEU A 9 -1.91 -3.89 -10.89
CA LEU A 9 -3.12 -3.85 -10.08
C LEU A 9 -4.13 -4.86 -10.63
N THR A 10 -4.47 -5.85 -9.82
CA THR A 10 -5.49 -6.85 -10.15
C THR A 10 -6.86 -6.48 -9.59
N ARG A 11 -7.91 -7.18 -10.03
CA ARG A 11 -9.23 -7.06 -9.41
C ARG A 11 -9.21 -7.50 -7.94
N GLN A 12 -8.47 -8.56 -7.63
CA GLN A 12 -8.31 -9.07 -6.27
C GLN A 12 -7.70 -8.02 -5.34
N ASP A 13 -6.69 -7.27 -5.81
CA ASP A 13 -6.08 -6.18 -5.02
C ASP A 13 -7.10 -5.10 -4.63
N LYS A 14 -8.07 -4.82 -5.52
CA LYS A 14 -9.14 -3.85 -5.26
C LYS A 14 -10.16 -4.41 -4.25
N ASP A 15 -10.50 -5.70 -4.38
CA ASP A 15 -11.58 -6.31 -3.62
C ASP A 15 -11.14 -6.78 -2.22
N GLU A 16 -9.98 -7.43 -2.12
CA GLU A 16 -9.43 -8.04 -0.90
C GLU A 16 -8.33 -7.21 -0.23
N GLY A 17 -7.66 -6.35 -1.00
CA GLY A 17 -6.52 -5.55 -0.53
C GLY A 17 -5.20 -5.91 -1.19
N LEU A 18 -4.23 -5.01 -1.07
CA LEU A 18 -2.89 -5.18 -1.63
C LEU A 18 -2.02 -6.00 -0.67
N LYS A 19 -1.83 -7.29 -1.00
CA LYS A 19 -0.90 -8.18 -0.27
C LYS A 19 0.56 -7.81 -0.54
N ILE A 20 1.34 -7.62 0.52
CA ILE A 20 2.75 -7.19 0.50
C ILE A 20 3.66 -8.40 0.63
N SER A 21 3.87 -9.13 -0.47
CA SER A 21 4.66 -10.38 -0.45
C SER A 21 6.17 -10.15 -0.40
N SER A 22 6.65 -8.98 -0.83
CA SER A 22 8.05 -8.57 -0.82
C SER A 22 8.22 -7.29 0.00
N GLY A 23 9.37 -7.13 0.66
CA GLY A 23 9.70 -5.89 1.34
C GLY A 23 8.85 -5.58 2.59
N ALA A 24 7.97 -6.48 3.03
CA ALA A 24 7.11 -6.27 4.19
C ALA A 24 7.88 -6.00 5.50
N HIS A 25 9.12 -6.48 5.60
CA HIS A 25 10.02 -6.19 6.74
C HIS A 25 10.43 -4.71 6.83
N LEU A 26 10.16 -3.91 5.79
CA LEU A 26 10.37 -2.46 5.76
C LEU A 26 9.14 -1.67 6.23
N LEU A 27 8.04 -2.36 6.57
CA LEU A 27 6.80 -1.77 7.08
C LEU A 27 6.61 -2.17 8.55
N PRO A 28 5.66 -1.53 9.27
CA PRO A 28 5.29 -1.96 10.61
C PRO A 28 5.01 -3.46 10.70
N THR A 29 5.36 -4.09 11.83
CA THR A 29 5.21 -5.54 12.04
C THR A 29 3.93 -5.91 12.81
N VAL A 30 3.08 -4.92 13.07
CA VAL A 30 1.82 -5.07 13.82
C VAL A 30 0.66 -4.47 13.03
N ASN A 31 -0.56 -4.89 13.36
CA ASN A 31 -1.79 -4.26 12.85
C ASN A 31 -1.78 -2.77 13.19
N THR A 32 -1.96 -1.92 12.18
CA THR A 32 -1.97 -0.46 12.37
C THR A 32 -2.71 0.25 11.24
N ASN A 33 -2.89 1.56 11.40
CA ASN A 33 -3.27 2.45 10.31
C ASN A 33 -1.98 2.94 9.63
N LEU A 34 -1.67 2.39 8.46
CA LEU A 34 -0.47 2.73 7.69
C LEU A 34 -0.68 4.10 7.02
N ARG A 35 0.21 5.04 7.32
CA ARG A 35 0.27 6.36 6.68
C ARG A 35 1.07 6.22 5.40
N VAL A 36 0.45 6.54 4.27
CA VAL A 36 1.03 6.33 2.94
C VAL A 36 1.00 7.64 2.18
N MET A 37 2.17 8.17 1.84
CA MET A 37 2.30 9.35 0.98
C MET A 37 1.86 8.99 -0.45
N ASN A 38 0.90 9.71 -1.01
CA ASN A 38 0.51 9.54 -2.40
C ASN A 38 1.49 10.28 -3.32
N GLY A 39 2.32 9.54 -4.06
CA GLY A 39 3.28 10.11 -5.00
C GLY A 39 2.64 10.81 -6.21
N ASN A 40 1.35 10.63 -6.48
CA ASN A 40 0.65 11.36 -7.55
C ASN A 40 0.09 12.72 -7.09
N SER A 41 -0.24 12.90 -5.81
CA SER A 41 -0.92 14.11 -5.29
C SER A 41 -0.25 14.79 -4.11
N GLU A 42 0.81 14.19 -3.56
CA GLU A 42 1.51 14.64 -2.35
C GLU A 42 0.64 14.69 -1.09
N GLU A 43 -0.50 13.99 -1.08
CA GLU A 43 -1.37 13.85 0.08
C GLU A 43 -1.03 12.61 0.91
N VAL A 44 -1.11 12.71 2.24
CA VAL A 44 -1.00 11.55 3.13
C VAL A 44 -2.32 10.81 3.18
N LEU A 45 -2.30 9.56 2.74
CA LEU A 45 -3.40 8.60 2.85
C LEU A 45 -3.22 7.77 4.11
N VAL A 46 -4.32 7.26 4.66
CA VAL A 46 -4.29 6.38 5.83
C VAL A 46 -5.10 5.14 5.50
N PHE A 47 -4.45 3.98 5.53
CA PHE A 47 -5.08 2.71 5.19
C PHE A 47 -5.02 1.72 6.36
N GLU A 48 -6.00 0.82 6.42
CA GLU A 48 -5.94 -0.30 7.35
C GLU A 48 -4.85 -1.24 6.87
N TYR A 49 -3.90 -1.56 7.74
CA TYR A 49 -2.83 -2.48 7.46
C TYR A 49 -2.85 -3.62 8.46
N GLN A 50 -2.96 -4.83 7.94
CA GLN A 50 -3.05 -6.04 8.74
C GLN A 50 -1.80 -6.88 8.58
N VAL A 51 -1.25 -7.29 9.72
CA VAL A 51 -0.13 -8.20 9.84
C VAL A 51 -0.58 -9.40 10.65
N SER A 52 -0.34 -10.59 10.12
CA SER A 52 -0.60 -11.86 10.77
C SER A 52 0.66 -12.70 10.71
N VAL A 53 0.89 -13.54 11.72
CA VAL A 53 2.02 -14.48 11.73
C VAL A 53 1.91 -15.51 10.61
N ARG A 54 0.67 -15.80 10.15
CA ARG A 54 0.38 -16.87 9.18
C ARG A 54 0.10 -16.36 7.77
N GLU A 55 -0.17 -15.07 7.61
CA GLU A 55 -0.60 -14.50 6.34
C GLU A 55 0.30 -13.35 5.91
N THR A 56 0.40 -13.14 4.61
CA THR A 56 1.12 -12.00 4.04
C THR A 56 0.45 -10.70 4.50
N PRO A 57 1.23 -9.70 4.96
CA PRO A 57 0.66 -8.41 5.33
C PRO A 57 -0.14 -7.78 4.20
N VAL A 58 -1.20 -7.06 4.55
CA VAL A 58 -2.17 -6.55 3.55
C VAL A 58 -2.62 -5.14 3.88
N ILE A 59 -2.59 -4.27 2.86
CA ILE A 59 -3.25 -2.96 2.89
C ILE A 59 -4.68 -3.15 2.40
N ARG A 60 -5.67 -2.80 3.21
CA ARG A 60 -7.08 -3.05 2.92
C ARG A 60 -8.01 -2.00 3.52
N GLY A 61 -9.30 -2.31 3.54
CA GLY A 61 -10.32 -1.48 4.18
C GLY A 61 -11.03 -0.51 3.25
N LYS A 62 -11.98 0.25 3.79
CA LYS A 62 -12.86 1.14 3.00
C LYS A 62 -12.08 2.25 2.30
N LYS A 63 -11.07 2.80 2.98
CA LYS A 63 -10.22 3.87 2.43
C LYS A 63 -9.35 3.36 1.27
N TRP A 64 -8.80 2.15 1.39
CA TRP A 64 -8.09 1.49 0.30
C TRP A 64 -8.99 1.33 -0.92
N LYS A 65 -10.18 0.72 -0.74
CA LYS A 65 -11.15 0.51 -1.83
C LYS A 65 -11.53 1.80 -2.55
N LYS A 66 -11.75 2.89 -1.79
CA LYS A 66 -12.07 4.21 -2.35
C LYS A 66 -10.90 4.79 -3.15
N PHE A 67 -9.68 4.67 -2.66
CA PHE A 67 -8.48 5.15 -3.33
C PHE A 67 -8.20 4.35 -4.61
N ILE A 68 -8.01 3.04 -4.48
CA ILE A 68 -7.61 2.18 -5.58
C ILE A 68 -8.74 1.97 -6.60
N GLY A 69 -10.00 2.16 -6.19
CA GLY A 69 -11.18 2.09 -7.03
C GLY A 69 -11.12 3.01 -8.25
N ARG A 70 -10.43 4.15 -8.12
CA ARG A 70 -10.25 5.17 -9.17
C ARG A 70 -9.37 4.73 -10.34
N TYR A 71 -8.61 3.66 -10.17
CA TYR A 71 -7.65 3.18 -11.16
C TYR A 71 -8.15 1.93 -11.88
N SER A 72 -7.86 1.83 -13.17
CA SER A 72 -8.13 0.63 -13.97
C SER A 72 -7.24 -0.54 -13.52
N THR A 73 -7.71 -1.77 -13.65
CA THR A 73 -6.83 -2.94 -13.50
C THR A 73 -5.77 -2.94 -14.59
N GLY A 74 -4.59 -3.49 -14.32
CA GLY A 74 -3.45 -3.52 -15.24
C GLY A 74 -2.53 -2.31 -15.17
N VAL A 75 -2.89 -1.25 -14.44
CA VAL A 75 -1.95 -0.17 -14.07
C VAL A 75 -0.91 -0.69 -13.08
N THR A 76 0.25 -0.06 -13.03
CA THR A 76 1.32 -0.42 -12.11
C THR A 76 1.13 0.28 -10.77
N VAL A 77 1.16 -0.49 -9.68
CA VAL A 77 1.22 0.03 -8.30
C VAL A 77 2.60 -0.25 -7.74
N THR A 78 3.25 0.80 -7.24
CA THR A 78 4.57 0.69 -6.62
C THR A 78 4.52 1.26 -5.20
N LEU A 79 5.12 0.55 -4.25
CA LEU A 79 5.39 1.06 -2.91
C LEU A 79 6.89 1.30 -2.72
N TYR A 80 7.23 2.42 -2.09
CA TYR A 80 8.59 2.80 -1.73
C TYR A 80 8.70 3.11 -0.24
N THR A 81 9.89 2.95 0.33
CA THR A 81 10.20 3.56 1.63
C THR A 81 10.12 5.07 1.50
N TYR A 82 9.57 5.72 2.52
CA TYR A 82 9.47 7.17 2.58
C TYR A 82 10.50 7.72 3.58
N GLN A 83 11.14 8.83 3.23
CA GLN A 83 12.21 9.43 4.05
C GLN A 83 11.71 10.57 4.95
N GLY A 84 10.48 11.06 4.75
CA GLY A 84 9.87 12.08 5.62
C GLY A 84 9.21 11.48 6.85
N SER A 85 8.87 12.32 7.82
CA SER A 85 8.24 11.91 9.09
C SER A 85 6.72 11.71 9.00
N ASP A 86 6.10 12.12 7.89
CA ASP A 86 4.64 12.22 7.79
C ASP A 86 3.96 10.94 7.28
N ALA A 87 4.74 9.96 6.80
CA ALA A 87 4.23 8.71 6.27
C ALA A 87 5.22 7.57 6.50
N ASP A 88 4.70 6.35 6.62
CA ASP A 88 5.47 5.11 6.75
C ASP A 88 6.08 4.68 5.40
N CYS A 89 5.34 4.91 4.31
CA CYS A 89 5.78 4.59 2.95
C CYS A 89 5.13 5.53 1.93
N GLN A 90 5.54 5.41 0.67
CA GLN A 90 4.95 6.13 -0.46
C GLN A 90 4.33 5.15 -1.44
N ILE A 91 3.15 5.49 -1.97
CA ILE A 91 2.50 4.76 -3.06
C ILE A 91 2.49 5.58 -4.34
N LEU A 92 2.68 4.91 -5.47
CA LEU A 92 2.61 5.51 -6.78
C LEU A 92 1.83 4.58 -7.72
N VAL A 93 0.84 5.14 -8.43
CA VAL A 93 0.01 4.39 -9.37
C VAL A 93 0.13 5.00 -10.76
N ARG A 94 0.49 4.19 -11.76
CA ARG A 94 0.82 4.62 -13.14
C ARG A 94 0.19 3.70 -14.18
#